data_AF-A0A3E0TTP1-F1
#
_entry.id   AF-A0A3E0TTP1-F1
#
_cell.length_a   1.000
_cell.length_b   1.000
_cell.length_c   1.000
_cell.angle_alpha   90.00
_cell.angle_beta   90.00
_cell.angle_gamma   90.00
#
_symmetry.space_group_name_H-M   'P 1'
#
loop_
_entity.id
_entity.type
_entity.pdbx_description
1 polymer ?
#
loop_
_entity_poly.entity_id
_entity_poly.type
_entity_poly.pdbx_seq_one_letter_code
_entity_poly.pdbx_strand_id
1 'polypeptide(L)'
;MFRVDYFFKVLLKLPILGKYLKVTNAYAFKGDPRYSKQFAPYQLWSKRVFPAWRNSFILSFVILYIVELTNNKNYDPGEYIVGAVPDLLGFAIGVFALIFVLPSGLKDFIKKRGGKKFPIEEIPADVAYPLMGLVLALAGSFFLELVNDENKVALFFETVLVIYSIEMIIEMVMFIYSLNRMSISNVIDSKRLRFYDRNKSRR
;
A
#
# COMPACT_ATOMS: atom_id res chain seq x y z
N MET A 1 16.69 -24.21 10.39
CA MET A 1 15.94 -22.99 10.04
C MET A 1 16.86 -21.76 9.96
N PHE A 2 17.99 -21.83 9.23
CA PHE A 2 19.03 -20.78 9.22
C PHE A 2 19.33 -20.18 7.81
N ARG A 3 18.78 -20.76 6.72
CA ARG A 3 19.11 -20.33 5.35
C ARG A 3 18.30 -19.13 4.84
N VAL A 4 17.05 -18.97 5.29
CA VAL A 4 16.15 -17.92 4.78
C VAL A 4 16.57 -16.53 5.28
N ASP A 5 17.01 -16.42 6.54
CA ASP A 5 17.40 -15.13 7.12
C ASP A 5 18.72 -14.59 6.56
N TYR A 6 19.64 -15.47 6.16
CA TYR A 6 20.89 -15.05 5.52
C TYR A 6 20.63 -14.53 4.11
N PHE A 7 19.82 -15.24 3.32
CA PHE A 7 19.44 -14.82 1.98
C PHE A 7 18.69 -13.48 2.00
N PHE A 8 17.79 -13.28 2.96
CA PHE A 8 17.08 -12.02 3.16
C PHE A 8 18.05 -10.86 3.46
N LYS A 9 19.04 -11.07 4.35
CA LYS A 9 20.06 -10.05 4.64
C LYS A 9 20.91 -9.68 3.43
N VAL A 10 21.15 -10.61 2.51
CA VAL A 10 21.86 -10.33 1.25
C VAL A 10 20.97 -9.53 0.30
N LEU A 11 19.71 -9.92 0.13
CA LEU A 11 18.72 -9.19 -0.69
C LEU A 11 18.51 -7.75 -0.22
N LEU A 12 18.51 -7.51 1.09
CA LEU A 12 18.38 -6.16 1.66
C LEU A 12 19.56 -5.24 1.32
N LYS A 13 20.70 -5.76 0.86
CA LYS A 13 21.84 -4.95 0.43
C LYS A 13 21.69 -4.41 -1.00
N LEU A 14 20.75 -4.92 -1.79
CA LEU A 14 20.54 -4.44 -3.15
C LEU A 14 20.01 -2.99 -3.11
N PRO A 15 20.57 -2.10 -3.95
CA PRO A 15 20.04 -0.75 -4.07
C PRO A 15 18.61 -0.82 -4.59
N ILE A 16 17.72 0.00 -4.03
CA ILE A 16 16.28 0.09 -4.35
C ILE A 16 15.48 -1.18 -3.99
N LEU A 17 15.81 -2.35 -4.55
CA LEU A 17 15.13 -3.62 -4.28
C LEU A 17 15.16 -4.00 -2.79
N GLY A 18 16.28 -3.77 -2.10
CA GLY A 18 16.36 -4.01 -0.66
C GLY A 18 15.43 -3.09 0.14
N LYS A 19 15.26 -1.83 -0.29
CA LYS A 19 14.33 -0.88 0.34
C LYS A 19 12.88 -1.27 0.09
N TYR A 20 12.55 -1.65 -1.15
CA TYR A 20 11.24 -2.20 -1.51
C TYR A 20 10.91 -3.39 -0.62
N LEU A 21 11.79 -4.39 -0.59
CA LEU A 21 11.58 -5.62 0.15
C LEU A 21 11.41 -5.36 1.65
N LYS A 22 12.13 -4.40 2.22
CA LYS A 22 11.97 -3.99 3.62
C LYS A 22 10.59 -3.40 3.90
N VAL A 23 10.09 -2.53 3.03
CA VAL A 23 8.75 -1.92 3.15
C VAL A 23 7.66 -2.99 3.00
N THR A 24 7.77 -3.84 1.97
CA THR A 24 6.81 -4.93 1.75
C THR A 24 6.82 -5.95 2.88
N ASN A 25 7.99 -6.26 3.44
CA ASN A 25 8.11 -7.12 4.61
C ASN A 25 7.46 -6.47 5.85
N ALA A 26 7.61 -5.15 6.03
CA ALA A 26 6.91 -4.41 7.09
C ALA A 26 5.39 -4.45 6.92
N TYR A 27 4.90 -4.31 5.69
CA TYR A 27 3.48 -4.40 5.37
C TYR A 27 2.91 -5.79 5.63
N ALA A 28 3.63 -6.85 5.24
CA ALA A 28 3.27 -8.23 5.55
C ALA A 28 3.24 -8.49 7.07
N PHE A 29 4.21 -7.95 7.81
CA PHE A 29 4.28 -8.04 9.28
C PHE A 29 3.30 -7.13 10.02
N LYS A 30 2.48 -6.34 9.31
CA LYS A 30 1.58 -5.37 9.97
C LYS A 30 2.35 -4.38 10.85
N GLY A 31 3.47 -3.86 10.34
CA GLY A 31 4.29 -2.89 11.06
C GLY A 31 5.02 -3.43 12.29
N ASP A 32 4.93 -4.73 12.58
CA ASP A 32 5.63 -5.34 13.72
C ASP A 32 7.15 -5.11 13.61
N PRO A 33 7.82 -4.53 14.62
CA PRO A 33 9.25 -4.21 14.60
C PRO A 33 10.19 -5.35 14.15
N ARG A 34 9.73 -6.60 14.27
CA ARG A 34 10.42 -7.80 13.77
C ARG A 34 10.68 -7.77 12.26
N TYR A 35 9.96 -6.95 11.47
CA TYR A 35 10.17 -6.80 10.03
C TYR A 35 11.61 -6.43 9.64
N SER A 36 12.33 -5.78 10.55
CA SER A 36 13.71 -5.35 10.33
C SER A 36 14.75 -6.46 10.53
N LYS A 37 14.38 -7.55 11.22
CA LYS A 37 15.30 -8.61 11.66
C LYS A 37 15.03 -9.96 11.00
N GLN A 38 13.78 -10.23 10.62
CA GLN A 38 13.35 -11.51 10.07
C GLN A 38 12.42 -11.30 8.88
N PHE A 39 12.35 -12.30 7.99
CA PHE A 39 11.40 -12.32 6.88
C PHE A 39 10.01 -12.75 7.38
N ALA A 40 8.95 -12.13 6.86
CA ALA A 40 7.60 -12.47 7.27
C ALA A 40 7.24 -13.87 6.78
N PRO A 41 6.60 -14.70 7.62
CA PRO A 41 6.17 -16.02 7.19
C PRO A 41 5.23 -15.91 6.00
N TYR A 42 5.32 -16.88 5.09
CA TYR A 42 4.58 -16.89 3.82
C TYR A 42 3.07 -16.68 3.99
N GLN A 43 2.47 -17.18 5.08
CA GLN A 43 1.03 -17.00 5.33
C GLN A 43 0.63 -15.53 5.53
N LEU A 44 1.54 -14.65 5.94
CA LEU A 44 1.27 -13.22 6.06
C LEU A 44 1.36 -12.53 4.69
N TRP A 45 2.35 -12.90 3.88
CA TRP A 45 2.48 -12.42 2.50
C TRP A 45 1.25 -12.77 1.67
N SER A 46 0.77 -14.01 1.77
CA SER A 46 -0.39 -14.47 1.01
C SER A 46 -1.69 -13.78 1.39
N LYS A 47 -1.76 -13.18 2.58
CA LYS A 47 -2.95 -12.46 3.06
C LYS A 47 -2.96 -10.99 2.69
N ARG A 48 -1.80 -10.36 2.48
CA ARG A 48 -1.69 -8.91 2.28
C ARG A 48 -1.04 -8.50 0.97
N VAL A 49 0.03 -9.16 0.56
CA VAL A 49 0.84 -8.75 -0.60
C VAL A 49 0.38 -9.46 -1.87
N PHE A 50 0.27 -10.78 -1.84
CA PHE A 50 -0.05 -11.57 -3.02
C PHE A 50 -1.46 -11.38 -3.59
N PRO A 51 -2.51 -11.05 -2.81
CA PRO A 51 -3.83 -10.84 -3.39
C PRO A 51 -3.83 -9.76 -4.47
N ALA A 52 -3.13 -8.64 -4.24
CA ALA A 52 -3.06 -7.55 -5.19
C ALA A 52 -2.37 -7.99 -6.50
N TRP A 53 -1.16 -8.55 -6.40
CA TRP A 53 -0.46 -9.09 -7.55
C TRP A 53 -1.28 -10.14 -8.31
N ARG A 54 -1.86 -11.11 -7.59
CA ARG A 54 -2.69 -12.16 -8.19
C ARG A 54 -3.89 -11.58 -8.94
N ASN A 55 -4.63 -10.67 -8.31
CA ASN A 55 -5.79 -10.03 -8.93
C ASN A 55 -5.38 -9.22 -10.17
N SER A 56 -4.26 -8.48 -10.06
CA SER A 56 -3.68 -7.72 -11.17
C SER A 56 -3.35 -8.64 -12.35
N PHE A 57 -2.64 -9.76 -12.12
CA PHE A 57 -2.37 -10.76 -13.16
C PHE A 57 -3.64 -11.31 -13.82
N ILE A 58 -4.65 -11.68 -13.02
CA ILE A 58 -5.90 -12.23 -13.56
C ILE A 58 -6.64 -11.19 -14.39
N LEU A 59 -6.77 -9.96 -13.89
CA LEU A 59 -7.48 -8.90 -14.59
C LEU A 59 -6.73 -8.45 -15.85
N SER A 60 -5.39 -8.54 -15.90
CA SER A 60 -4.63 -8.23 -17.11
C SER A 60 -4.96 -9.16 -18.25
N PHE A 61 -5.13 -10.46 -18.00
CA PHE A 61 -5.60 -11.39 -19.03
C PHE A 61 -6.98 -10.99 -19.56
N VAL A 62 -7.89 -10.58 -18.68
CA VAL A 62 -9.24 -10.14 -19.07
C VAL A 62 -9.17 -8.86 -19.91
N ILE A 63 -8.38 -7.87 -19.50
CA ILE A 63 -8.24 -6.60 -20.23
C ILE A 63 -7.64 -6.84 -21.61
N LEU A 64 -6.54 -7.59 -21.71
CA LEU A 64 -5.92 -7.89 -23.00
C LEU A 64 -6.85 -8.68 -23.92
N TYR A 65 -7.62 -9.62 -23.36
CA TYR A 65 -8.63 -10.34 -24.13
C TYR A 65 -9.69 -9.39 -24.68
N ILE A 66 -10.15 -8.40 -23.91
CA ILE A 66 -11.09 -7.37 -24.38
C ILE A 66 -10.45 -6.47 -25.45
N VAL A 67 -9.19 -6.06 -25.26
CA VAL A 67 -8.44 -5.24 -26.23
C VAL A 67 -8.34 -5.96 -27.58
N GLU A 68 -8.02 -7.26 -27.56
CA GLU A 68 -7.97 -8.10 -28.76
C GLU A 68 -9.36 -8.20 -29.42
N LEU A 69 -10.42 -8.49 -28.64
CA LEU A 69 -11.78 -8.58 -29.17
C LEU A 69 -12.27 -7.28 -29.81
N THR A 70 -11.84 -6.14 -29.29
CA THR A 70 -12.23 -4.81 -29.79
C THR A 70 -11.31 -4.30 -30.90
N ASN A 71 -10.23 -5.04 -31.24
CA ASN A 71 -9.18 -4.61 -32.17
C ASN A 71 -8.64 -3.21 -31.84
N ASN A 72 -8.56 -2.86 -30.55
CA ASN A 72 -8.10 -1.55 -30.13
C ASN A 72 -6.57 -1.44 -30.26
N LYS A 73 -6.11 -0.83 -31.34
CA LYS A 73 -4.68 -0.62 -31.62
C LYS A 73 -4.05 0.54 -30.82
N ASN A 74 -4.87 1.35 -30.16
CA ASN A 74 -4.41 2.51 -29.39
C ASN A 74 -4.28 2.19 -27.89
N TYR A 75 -4.28 0.91 -27.51
CA TYR A 75 -4.12 0.51 -26.12
C TYR A 75 -2.64 0.54 -25.72
N ASP A 76 -2.24 1.63 -25.07
CA ASP A 76 -0.90 1.82 -24.54
C ASP A 76 -0.94 1.91 -23.00
N PRO A 77 -0.74 0.79 -22.27
CA PRO A 77 -0.70 0.79 -20.81
C PRO A 77 0.47 1.61 -20.24
N GLY A 78 1.58 1.74 -20.98
CA GLY A 78 2.75 2.52 -20.55
C GLY A 78 2.42 4.01 -20.46
N GLU A 79 1.72 4.56 -21.46
CA GLU A 79 1.27 5.96 -21.47
C GLU A 79 0.40 6.29 -20.24
N TYR A 80 -0.48 5.37 -19.83
CA TYR A 80 -1.28 5.56 -18.61
C TYR A 80 -0.41 5.60 -17.35
N ILE A 81 0.63 4.77 -17.25
CA ILE A 81 1.51 4.76 -16.08
C ILE A 81 2.27 6.08 -16.00
N VAL A 82 2.91 6.50 -17.09
CA VAL A 82 3.70 7.73 -17.14
C VAL A 82 2.82 8.97 -16.95
N GLY A 83 1.60 8.96 -17.51
CA GLY A 83 0.66 10.07 -17.43
C GLY A 83 -0.03 10.21 -16.08
N ALA A 84 -0.49 9.13 -15.45
CA ALA A 84 -1.33 9.19 -14.26
C ALA A 84 -0.59 8.92 -12.94
N VAL A 85 0.40 8.00 -12.94
CA VAL A 85 1.02 7.55 -11.68
C VAL A 85 1.81 8.66 -10.96
N PRO A 86 2.50 9.60 -11.63
CA PRO A 86 3.16 10.71 -10.93
C PRO A 86 2.18 11.58 -10.12
N ASP A 87 1.02 11.90 -10.68
CA ASP A 87 -0.03 12.67 -10.00
C ASP A 87 -0.59 11.92 -8.79
N LEU A 88 -0.82 10.61 -8.97
CA LEU A 88 -1.28 9.72 -7.90
C LEU A 88 -0.26 9.58 -6.78
N LEU A 89 1.03 9.55 -7.12
CA LEU A 89 2.12 9.53 -6.17
C LEU A 89 2.20 10.85 -5.39
N GLY A 90 2.01 11.98 -6.07
CA GLY A 90 1.88 13.31 -5.43
C GLY A 90 0.71 13.36 -4.44
N PHE A 91 -0.46 12.84 -4.84
CA PHE A 91 -1.62 12.70 -3.96
C PHE A 91 -1.30 11.84 -2.73
N ALA A 92 -0.71 10.66 -2.92
CA ALA A 92 -0.40 9.73 -1.84
C ALA A 92 0.63 10.31 -0.85
N ILE A 93 1.63 11.06 -1.35
CA ILE A 93 2.57 11.81 -0.50
C ILE A 93 1.84 12.90 0.30
N GLY A 94 0.93 13.63 -0.32
CA GLY A 94 0.11 14.64 0.36
C GLY A 94 -0.71 14.05 1.51
N VAL A 95 -1.35 12.91 1.27
CA VAL A 95 -2.06 12.14 2.30
C VAL A 95 -1.11 11.71 3.42
N PHE A 96 0.08 11.20 3.08
CA PHE A 96 1.06 10.78 4.06
C PHE A 96 1.52 11.94 4.96
N ALA A 97 1.72 13.13 4.40
CA ALA A 97 2.06 14.33 5.15
C ALA A 97 0.94 14.70 6.15
N LEU A 98 -0.32 14.63 5.74
CA LEU A 98 -1.47 14.91 6.62
C LEU A 98 -1.53 13.99 7.84
N ILE A 99 -1.09 12.74 7.70
CA ILE A 99 -1.06 11.77 8.81
C ILE A 99 -0.06 12.20 9.89
N PHE A 100 1.07 12.80 9.53
CA PHE A 100 2.04 13.30 10.52
C PHE A 100 1.53 14.51 11.29
N VAL A 101 0.73 15.34 10.62
CA VAL A 101 0.10 16.54 11.19
C VAL A 101 -1.11 16.19 12.08
N LEU A 102 -1.58 14.93 12.09
CA LEU A 102 -2.68 14.51 12.97
C LEU A 102 -2.40 14.86 14.45
N PRO A 103 -3.40 15.44 15.15
CA PRO A 103 -3.24 15.86 16.54
C PRO A 103 -2.78 14.72 17.45
N SER A 104 -1.91 15.04 18.41
CA SER A 104 -1.45 14.11 19.47
C SER A 104 -2.59 13.35 20.14
N GLY A 105 -3.75 14.00 20.31
CA GLY A 105 -4.96 13.37 20.86
C GLY A 105 -5.49 12.17 20.06
N LEU A 106 -5.28 12.11 18.73
CA LEU A 106 -5.63 10.93 17.93
C LEU A 106 -4.67 9.78 18.19
N LYS A 107 -3.36 10.07 18.26
CA LYS A 107 -2.32 9.10 18.60
C LYS A 107 -2.55 8.51 19.99
N ASP A 108 -2.92 9.36 20.96
CA ASP A 108 -3.22 8.95 22.34
C ASP A 108 -4.52 8.16 22.44
N PHE A 109 -5.54 8.48 21.63
CA PHE A 109 -6.77 7.71 21.57
C PHE A 109 -6.54 6.30 21.02
N ILE A 110 -5.77 6.16 19.94
CA ILE A 110 -5.46 4.86 19.36
C ILE A 110 -4.63 4.03 20.36
N LYS A 111 -3.70 4.66 21.10
CA LYS A 111 -2.97 3.98 22.20
C LYS A 111 -3.91 3.53 23.33
N LYS A 112 -4.83 4.40 23.77
CA LYS A 112 -5.73 4.14 24.93
C LYS A 112 -6.79 3.08 24.68
N ARG A 113 -7.31 2.93 23.46
CA ARG A 113 -8.30 1.89 23.15
C ARG A 113 -7.70 0.48 23.01
N GLY A 114 -6.38 0.35 23.19
CA GLY A 114 -5.63 -0.88 22.97
C GLY A 114 -5.60 -1.19 21.48
N GLY A 115 -4.40 -1.23 20.89
CA GLY A 115 -4.13 -1.52 19.48
C GLY A 115 -4.63 -2.88 18.94
N LYS A 116 -5.67 -3.49 19.54
CA LYS A 116 -6.27 -4.76 19.13
C LYS A 116 -7.05 -4.67 17.81
N LYS A 117 -7.53 -3.49 17.40
CA LYS A 117 -8.25 -3.31 16.11
C LYS A 117 -7.44 -2.59 15.03
N PHE A 118 -6.47 -1.76 15.39
CA PHE A 118 -5.55 -1.08 14.48
C PHE A 118 -4.29 -0.70 15.29
N PRO A 119 -3.20 -1.46 15.20
CA PRO A 119 -1.92 -1.07 15.77
C PRO A 119 -1.43 0.20 15.06
N ILE A 120 -1.04 1.21 15.82
CA ILE A 120 -0.48 2.47 15.28
C ILE A 120 0.76 2.17 14.44
N GLU A 121 1.42 1.07 14.79
CA GLU A 121 2.59 0.52 14.13
C GLU A 121 2.30 0.09 12.68
N GLU A 122 1.05 -0.26 12.34
CA GLU A 122 0.64 -0.62 10.97
C GLU A 122 0.61 0.59 10.03
N ILE A 123 0.26 1.78 10.54
CA ILE A 123 -0.02 2.98 9.73
C ILE A 123 1.12 3.35 8.77
N PRO A 124 2.39 3.46 9.20
CA PRO A 124 3.47 3.78 8.27
C PRO A 124 3.66 2.73 7.18
N ALA A 125 3.46 1.45 7.49
CA ALA A 125 3.63 0.36 6.53
C ALA A 125 2.46 0.30 5.53
N ASP A 126 1.23 0.52 6.00
CA ASP A 126 0.01 0.53 5.19
C ASP A 126 -0.03 1.73 4.21
N VAL A 127 0.71 2.80 4.49
CA VAL A 127 0.87 3.92 3.54
C VAL A 127 2.11 3.76 2.66
N ALA A 128 3.24 3.33 3.23
CA ALA A 128 4.49 3.21 2.48
C ALA A 128 4.44 2.11 1.42
N TYR A 129 3.70 1.02 1.65
CA TYR A 129 3.62 -0.08 0.69
C TYR A 129 2.91 0.33 -0.62
N PRO A 130 1.69 0.89 -0.59
CA PRO A 130 1.06 1.39 -1.82
C PRO A 130 1.89 2.43 -2.57
N LEU A 131 2.48 3.39 -1.85
CA LEU A 131 3.41 4.37 -2.42
C LEU A 131 4.57 3.70 -3.14
N MET A 132 5.20 2.73 -2.50
CA MET A 132 6.30 2.00 -3.09
C MET A 132 5.86 1.12 -4.27
N GLY A 133 4.63 0.60 -4.23
CA GLY A 133 4.01 -0.10 -5.36
C GLY A 133 3.86 0.80 -6.58
N LEU A 134 3.43 2.05 -6.41
CA LEU A 134 3.36 3.05 -7.48
C LEU A 134 4.76 3.41 -8.04
N VAL A 135 5.76 3.58 -7.16
CA VAL A 135 7.16 3.79 -7.60
C VAL A 135 7.66 2.60 -8.42
N LEU A 136 7.35 1.38 -7.99
CA LEU A 136 7.71 0.17 -8.76
C LEU A 136 6.99 0.10 -10.09
N ALA A 137 5.72 0.51 -10.16
CA ALA A 137 4.99 0.54 -11.43
C ALA A 137 5.64 1.52 -12.41
N LEU A 138 6.00 2.72 -11.96
CA LEU A 138 6.73 3.70 -12.78
C LEU A 138 8.08 3.15 -13.24
N ALA A 139 8.90 2.64 -12.32
CA ALA A 139 10.21 2.10 -12.66
C ALA A 139 10.09 0.89 -13.59
N GLY A 140 9.13 0.00 -13.32
CA GLY A 140 8.86 -1.18 -14.13
C GLY A 140 8.41 -0.82 -15.54
N SER A 141 7.48 0.13 -15.67
CA SER A 141 7.03 0.63 -16.98
C SER A 141 8.19 1.20 -17.78
N PHE A 142 9.06 2.02 -17.17
CA PHE A 142 10.25 2.52 -17.84
C PHE A 142 11.14 1.39 -18.39
N PHE A 143 11.38 0.33 -17.61
CA PHE A 143 12.20 -0.80 -18.10
C PHE A 143 11.49 -1.67 -19.14
N LEU A 144 10.15 -1.79 -19.07
CA LEU A 144 9.36 -2.53 -20.05
C LEU A 144 9.30 -1.79 -21.38
N GLU A 145 9.19 -0.47 -21.35
CA GLU A 145 9.19 0.40 -22.52
C GLU A 145 10.50 0.27 -23.32
N LEU A 146 11.65 0.09 -22.65
CA LEU A 146 12.95 -0.17 -23.29
C LEU A 146 13.00 -1.46 -24.14
N VAL A 147 12.05 -2.38 -23.94
CA VAL A 147 11.99 -3.67 -24.64
C VAL A 147 10.68 -3.86 -25.44
N ASN A 148 9.89 -2.78 -25.62
CA ASN A 148 8.49 -2.84 -26.06
C ASN A 148 8.26 -2.72 -27.58
N ASP A 149 9.25 -3.03 -28.42
CA ASP A 149 9.11 -3.07 -29.90
C ASP A 149 8.18 -4.23 -30.35
N GLU A 150 6.89 -4.18 -29.99
CA GLU A 150 5.84 -5.19 -30.25
C GLU A 150 5.86 -6.45 -29.36
N ASN A 151 6.56 -6.41 -28.24
CA ASN A 151 6.63 -7.56 -27.34
C ASN A 151 5.34 -7.74 -26.53
N LYS A 152 4.52 -8.74 -26.90
CA LYS A 152 3.28 -9.10 -26.18
C LYS A 152 3.50 -9.39 -24.69
N VAL A 153 4.69 -9.86 -24.31
CA VAL A 153 5.03 -10.09 -22.90
C VAL A 153 5.24 -8.77 -22.16
N ALA A 154 5.91 -7.79 -22.78
CA ALA A 154 6.09 -6.46 -22.21
C ALA A 154 4.73 -5.78 -22.02
N LEU A 155 3.88 -5.78 -23.05
CA LEU A 155 2.51 -5.27 -23.00
C LEU A 155 1.70 -5.91 -21.85
N PHE A 156 1.81 -7.23 -21.67
CA PHE A 156 1.14 -7.92 -20.56
C PHE A 156 1.62 -7.42 -19.20
N PHE A 157 2.93 -7.32 -18.99
CA PHE A 157 3.44 -6.83 -17.70
C PHE A 157 3.12 -5.35 -17.47
N GLU A 158 3.08 -4.51 -18.50
CA GLU A 158 2.63 -3.12 -18.37
C GLU A 158 1.16 -3.05 -17.97
N THR A 159 0.29 -3.85 -18.58
CA THR A 159 -1.11 -3.97 -18.14
C THR A 159 -1.21 -4.46 -16.69
N VAL A 160 -0.35 -5.39 -16.25
CA VAL A 160 -0.28 -5.81 -14.83
C VAL A 160 0.07 -4.63 -13.93
N LEU A 161 1.06 -3.81 -14.32
CA LEU A 161 1.48 -2.64 -13.55
C LEU A 161 0.40 -1.56 -13.48
N VAL A 162 -0.37 -1.34 -14.56
CA VAL A 162 -1.53 -0.43 -14.55
C VAL A 162 -2.55 -0.89 -13.50
N ILE A 163 -2.96 -2.16 -13.56
CA ILE A 163 -4.00 -2.68 -12.65
C ILE A 163 -3.49 -2.68 -11.20
N TYR A 164 -2.24 -3.09 -10.99
CA TYR A 164 -1.61 -3.04 -9.69
C TYR A 164 -1.57 -1.62 -9.13
N SER A 165 -1.26 -0.63 -9.96
CA SER A 165 -1.30 0.78 -9.56
C SER A 165 -2.70 1.21 -9.11
N ILE A 166 -3.74 0.80 -9.84
CA ILE A 166 -5.14 1.06 -9.45
C ILE A 166 -5.47 0.43 -8.10
N GLU A 167 -5.06 -0.82 -7.87
CA GLU A 167 -5.28 -1.48 -6.57
C GLU A 167 -4.56 -0.75 -5.42
N MET A 168 -3.31 -0.29 -5.63
CA MET A 168 -2.58 0.49 -4.62
C MET A 168 -3.29 1.80 -4.27
N ILE A 169 -3.91 2.47 -5.25
CA ILE A 169 -4.72 3.67 -5.00
C ILE A 169 -5.96 3.32 -4.18
N ILE A 170 -6.65 2.23 -4.52
CA ILE A 170 -7.83 1.78 -3.78
C ILE A 170 -7.45 1.47 -2.33
N GLU A 171 -6.33 0.77 -2.09
CA GLU A 171 -5.81 0.51 -0.74
C GLU A 171 -5.57 1.83 0.02
N MET A 172 -4.94 2.81 -0.63
CA MET A 172 -4.73 4.15 -0.05
C MET A 172 -6.03 4.86 0.30
N VAL A 173 -7.02 4.87 -0.59
CA VAL A 173 -8.33 5.50 -0.35
C VAL A 173 -9.05 4.81 0.81
N MET A 174 -9.04 3.48 0.85
CA MET A 174 -9.63 2.70 1.94
C MET A 174 -8.94 2.93 3.28
N PHE A 175 -7.63 3.12 3.26
CA PHE A 175 -6.84 3.48 4.43
C PHE A 175 -7.22 4.88 4.95
N ILE A 176 -7.29 5.89 4.07
CA ILE A 176 -7.73 7.26 4.44
C ILE A 176 -9.15 7.24 5.01
N TYR A 177 -10.06 6.52 4.37
CA TYR A 177 -11.43 6.36 4.85
C TYR A 177 -11.46 5.76 6.27
N SER A 178 -10.64 4.74 6.51
CA SER A 178 -10.50 4.10 7.83
C SER A 178 -9.95 5.07 8.88
N LEU A 179 -8.93 5.86 8.56
CA LEU A 179 -8.39 6.89 9.44
C LEU A 179 -9.42 7.97 9.78
N ASN A 180 -10.16 8.47 8.77
CA ASN A 180 -11.16 9.50 8.97
C ASN A 180 -12.28 9.01 9.91
N ARG A 181 -12.77 7.78 9.68
CA ARG A 181 -13.77 7.15 10.54
C ARG A 181 -13.32 7.06 12.00
N MET A 182 -12.04 6.75 12.23
CA MET A 182 -11.46 6.76 13.59
C MET A 182 -11.46 8.17 14.17
N SER A 183 -10.96 9.17 13.43
CA SER A 183 -10.94 10.56 13.90
C SER A 183 -12.30 11.05 14.37
N ILE A 184 -13.35 10.79 13.58
CA ILE A 184 -14.73 11.15 13.94
C ILE A 184 -15.19 10.39 15.20
N SER A 185 -14.94 9.08 15.28
CA SER A 185 -15.29 8.29 16.47
C SER A 185 -14.63 8.85 17.73
N ASN A 186 -13.36 9.27 17.64
CA ASN A 186 -12.60 9.80 18.78
C ASN A 186 -13.23 11.09 19.30
N VAL A 187 -13.65 11.98 18.38
CA VAL A 187 -14.34 13.23 18.74
C VAL A 187 -15.64 12.93 19.47
N ILE A 188 -16.45 11.99 18.97
CA ILE A 188 -17.72 11.60 19.59
C ILE A 188 -17.50 11.00 20.99
N ASP A 189 -16.54 10.09 21.12
CA ASP A 189 -16.21 9.45 22.41
C ASP A 189 -15.68 10.45 23.43
N SER A 190 -14.83 11.39 23.00
CA SER A 190 -14.31 12.47 23.88
C SER A 190 -15.41 13.42 24.37
N LYS A 191 -16.46 13.64 23.56
CA LYS A 191 -17.64 14.42 23.98
C LYS A 191 -18.45 13.63 25.02
N ARG A 192 -18.70 12.34 24.78
CA ARG A 192 -19.43 11.47 25.74
C ARG A 192 -18.76 11.39 27.11
N LEU A 193 -17.44 11.20 27.16
CA LEU A 193 -16.69 11.16 28.42
C LEU A 193 -16.81 12.49 29.19
N ARG A 194 -16.66 13.63 28.50
CA ARG A 194 -16.85 14.96 29.11
C ARG A 194 -18.26 15.19 29.65
N PHE A 195 -19.28 14.65 28.97
CA PHE A 195 -20.67 14.69 29.47
C PHE A 195 -20.84 13.84 30.74
N TYR A 196 -20.23 12.66 30.78
CA TYR A 196 -20.30 11.77 31.95
C TYR A 196 -19.62 12.39 33.18
N ASP A 197 -18.41 12.94 33.01
CA ASP A 197 -17.66 13.58 34.10
C ASP A 197 -18.40 14.80 34.67
N ARG A 198 -19.00 15.64 33.82
CA ARG A 198 -19.83 16.78 34.25
C ARG A 198 -21.05 16.37 35.06
N ASN A 199 -21.67 15.23 34.74
CA ASN A 199 -22.83 14.74 35.47
C ASN A 199 -22.44 14.05 36.78
N LYS A 200 -21.25 13.43 36.84
CA LYS A 200 -20.70 12.86 38.07
C LYS A 200 -20.28 13.95 39.06
N SER A 201 -19.73 15.07 38.61
CA SER A 201 -19.33 16.18 39.49
C SER A 201 -20.50 17.02 40.04
N ARG A 202 -21.74 16.74 39.62
CA ARG A 202 -22.96 17.41 40.08
C ARG A 202 -23.77 16.58 41.07
N ARG A 203 -23.36 15.34 41.35
CA ARG A 203 -23.92 14.47 42.38
C ARG A 203 -22.94 14.39 43.54
#